data_AF-A0A257Q137-F1
#
_entry.id   AF-A0A257Q137-F1
#
_cell.length_a   1.000
_cell.length_b   1.000
_cell.length_c   1.000
_cell.angle_alpha   90.00
_cell.angle_beta   90.00
_cell.angle_gamma   90.00
#
_symmetry.space_group_name_H-M   'P 1'
#
loop_
_entity.id
_entity.type
_entity.pdbx_description
1 polymer ?
#
loop_
_entity_poly.entity_id
_entity_poly.type
_entity_poly.pdbx_seq_one_letter_code
_entity_poly.pdbx_strand_id
1 'polypeptide(L)'
;MGIDRTTDPLVIRRAYGSKLRGLNVETDPAGFMALRSALEGALQLANYAAPEPASTVDNDPDYDFYNFDSLDDVSPPQAHPVYEPQGLSEQPYNDRTSGDRANALSQILAARGVKAGWDYYTMLMARGDIALDDQTSFAMLVLERAVDPKLLPAPDFLMIYDRLGLEHSPWRFEGRAALQAQVQSRVAALHWLEKLRALAAKRARKNEKYEVLAARLFLHQRRWLRSKGALLEALTRMFAVYHSHAVWLSGDVDTAWLSSLEGRVQRAIRLKKRNAKIVLTIIFIALFADILGVFTKSIVDFFTSK
;
A
#
# COMPACT_ATOMS: atom_id res chain seq x y z
N MET A 1 -13.76 -32.90 16.10
CA MET A 1 -13.75 -31.69 16.96
C MET A 1 -14.92 -31.62 17.96
N GLY A 2 -15.98 -32.41 17.82
CA GLY A 2 -17.06 -32.47 18.83
C GLY A 2 -17.99 -31.26 18.82
N ILE A 3 -18.08 -30.57 17.67
CA ILE A 3 -19.04 -29.50 17.40
C ILE A 3 -19.95 -29.94 16.26
N ASP A 4 -21.17 -29.41 16.24
CA ASP A 4 -22.07 -29.54 15.10
C ASP A 4 -21.49 -28.84 13.86
N ARG A 5 -21.98 -29.21 12.68
CA ARG A 5 -21.56 -28.61 11.42
C ARG A 5 -21.87 -27.10 11.43
N THR A 6 -20.86 -26.28 11.17
CA THR A 6 -20.98 -24.81 11.16
C THR A 6 -20.10 -24.20 10.07
N THR A 7 -20.50 -23.03 9.56
CA THR A 7 -19.73 -22.21 8.63
C THR A 7 -18.98 -21.07 9.32
N ASP A 8 -19.18 -20.89 10.63
CA ASP A 8 -18.52 -19.82 11.39
C ASP A 8 -17.07 -20.20 11.77
N PRO A 9 -16.04 -19.52 11.24
CA PRO A 9 -14.64 -19.83 11.53
C PRO A 9 -14.28 -19.58 13.00
N LEU A 10 -14.97 -18.69 13.72
CA LEU A 10 -14.69 -18.41 15.14
C LEU A 10 -15.10 -19.58 16.02
N VAL A 11 -16.25 -20.19 15.73
CA VAL A 11 -16.72 -21.39 16.46
C VAL A 11 -15.76 -22.55 16.24
N ILE A 12 -15.29 -22.75 15.00
CA ILE A 12 -14.31 -23.79 14.65
C ILE A 12 -13.00 -23.58 15.42
N ARG A 13 -12.45 -22.35 15.40
CA ARG A 13 -11.20 -22.03 16.11
C ARG A 13 -11.34 -22.17 17.63
N ARG A 14 -12.48 -21.78 18.21
CA ARG A 14 -12.75 -21.94 19.64
C ARG A 14 -12.81 -23.41 20.05
N ALA A 15 -13.45 -24.24 19.23
CA ALA A 15 -13.51 -25.68 19.47
C ALA A 15 -12.13 -26.34 19.41
N TYR A 16 -11.30 -25.97 18.42
CA TYR A 16 -9.91 -26.40 18.32
C TYR A 16 -9.11 -26.02 19.59
N GLY A 17 -9.18 -24.75 20.01
CA GLY A 17 -8.49 -24.28 21.21
C GLY A 17 -8.93 -25.01 22.48
N SER A 18 -10.22 -25.34 22.61
CA SER A 18 -10.72 -26.12 23.75
C SER A 18 -10.19 -27.55 23.76
N LYS A 19 -10.03 -28.19 22.58
CA LYS A 19 -9.47 -29.54 22.48
C LYS A 19 -7.95 -29.54 22.69
N LEU A 20 -7.26 -28.52 22.20
CA LEU A 20 -5.82 -28.38 22.35
C LEU A 20 -5.40 -28.28 23.83
N ARG A 21 -6.18 -27.58 24.67
CA ARG A 21 -5.89 -27.48 26.12
C ARG A 21 -5.93 -28.83 26.86
N GLY A 22 -6.65 -29.82 26.33
CA GLY A 22 -6.74 -31.15 26.92
C GLY A 22 -5.76 -32.15 26.35
N LEU A 23 -4.97 -31.78 25.34
CA LEU A 23 -4.06 -32.66 24.64
C LEU A 23 -2.60 -32.31 24.98
N ASN A 24 -1.85 -33.27 25.48
CA ASN A 24 -0.42 -33.12 25.69
C ASN A 24 0.33 -33.58 24.43
N VAL A 25 0.94 -32.62 23.73
CA VAL A 25 1.60 -32.83 22.44
C VAL A 25 2.84 -33.74 22.56
N GLU A 26 3.53 -33.71 23.70
CA GLU A 26 4.73 -34.52 23.92
C GLU A 26 4.37 -36.00 24.07
N THR A 27 3.24 -36.30 24.69
CA THR A 27 2.80 -37.68 24.95
C THR A 27 1.93 -38.25 23.82
N ASP A 28 1.26 -37.39 23.04
CA ASP A 28 0.39 -37.80 21.94
C ASP A 28 0.53 -36.87 20.71
N PRO A 29 1.66 -36.96 19.97
CA PRO A 29 1.87 -36.17 18.77
C PRO A 29 0.92 -36.55 17.63
N ALA A 30 0.48 -37.82 17.58
CA ALA A 30 -0.48 -38.30 16.59
C ALA A 30 -1.85 -37.64 16.79
N GLY A 31 -2.33 -37.54 18.04
CA GLY A 31 -3.55 -36.84 18.39
C GLY A 31 -3.52 -35.35 18.05
N PHE A 32 -2.36 -34.70 18.23
CA PHE A 32 -2.18 -33.30 17.80
C PHE A 32 -2.31 -33.15 16.28
N MET A 33 -1.64 -33.99 15.50
CA MET A 33 -1.69 -33.94 14.03
C MET A 33 -3.10 -34.21 13.50
N ALA A 34 -3.82 -35.18 14.10
CA ALA A 34 -5.21 -35.44 13.77
C ALA A 34 -6.13 -34.24 14.07
N LEU A 35 -5.91 -33.56 15.21
CA LEU A 35 -6.65 -32.36 15.58
C LEU A 35 -6.37 -31.20 14.63
N ARG A 36 -5.12 -31.02 14.21
CA ARG A 36 -4.70 -30.00 13.23
C ARG A 36 -5.32 -30.23 11.86
N SER A 37 -5.23 -31.46 11.34
CA SER A 37 -5.84 -31.83 10.06
C SER A 37 -7.36 -31.61 10.08
N ALA A 38 -8.02 -31.92 11.21
CA ALA A 38 -9.44 -31.65 11.38
C ALA A 38 -9.78 -30.14 11.36
N LEU A 39 -8.93 -29.28 11.94
CA LEU A 39 -9.10 -27.82 11.88
C LEU A 39 -9.00 -27.30 10.45
N GLU A 40 -7.95 -27.70 9.73
CA GLU A 40 -7.69 -27.28 8.36
C GLU A 40 -8.83 -27.71 7.42
N GLY A 41 -9.26 -28.97 7.51
CA GLY A 41 -10.40 -29.48 6.75
C GLY A 41 -11.71 -28.75 7.07
N ALA A 42 -11.97 -28.42 8.34
CA ALA A 42 -13.17 -27.69 8.73
C ALA A 42 -13.17 -26.24 8.24
N LEU A 43 -12.02 -25.54 8.30
CA LEU A 43 -11.91 -24.18 7.77
C LEU A 43 -12.06 -24.15 6.25
N GLN A 44 -11.50 -25.15 5.55
CA GLN A 44 -11.67 -25.29 4.11
C GLN A 44 -13.14 -25.51 3.75
N LEU A 45 -13.84 -26.42 4.44
CA LEU A 45 -15.27 -26.65 4.23
C LEU A 45 -16.12 -25.41 4.56
N ALA A 46 -15.80 -24.68 5.63
CA ALA A 46 -16.49 -23.44 5.98
C ALA A 46 -16.31 -22.37 4.90
N ASN A 47 -15.12 -22.27 4.29
CA ASN A 47 -14.86 -21.34 3.20
C ASN A 47 -15.64 -21.71 1.92
N TYR A 48 -15.78 -23.01 1.62
CA TYR A 48 -16.60 -23.48 0.49
C TYR A 48 -18.11 -23.33 0.72
N ALA A 49 -18.56 -23.48 1.97
CA ALA A 49 -19.98 -23.42 2.34
C ALA A 49 -20.45 -21.99 2.68
N ALA A 50 -19.53 -21.04 2.82
CA ALA A 50 -19.88 -19.63 2.93
C ALA A 50 -20.59 -19.22 1.63
N PRO A 51 -21.87 -18.81 1.68
CA PRO A 51 -22.52 -18.27 0.50
C PRO A 51 -21.67 -17.10 0.01
N GLU A 52 -21.33 -17.08 -1.28
CA GLU A 52 -20.61 -15.95 -1.88
C GLU A 52 -21.26 -14.67 -1.38
N PRO A 53 -20.51 -13.78 -0.72
CA PRO A 53 -21.11 -12.58 -0.15
C PRO A 53 -21.69 -11.79 -1.31
N ALA A 54 -23.03 -11.79 -1.42
CA ALA A 54 -23.74 -10.78 -2.17
C ALA A 54 -23.15 -9.45 -1.70
N SER A 55 -22.54 -8.72 -2.62
CA SER A 55 -21.57 -7.67 -2.37
C SER A 55 -22.18 -6.55 -1.51
N THR A 56 -22.16 -6.74 -0.19
CA THR A 56 -22.55 -5.74 0.80
C THR A 56 -21.31 -5.37 1.57
N VAL A 57 -20.87 -4.15 1.26
CA VAL A 57 -19.90 -3.32 1.96
C VAL A 57 -20.10 -3.35 3.48
N ASP A 58 -18.98 -3.19 4.20
CA ASP A 58 -18.81 -2.93 5.64
C ASP A 58 -18.99 -4.12 6.59
N ASN A 59 -17.85 -4.70 7.01
CA ASN A 59 -17.43 -4.70 8.42
C ASN A 59 -15.99 -5.21 8.57
N ASP A 60 -15.12 -4.29 9.00
CA ASP A 60 -13.76 -4.54 9.47
C ASP A 60 -13.81 -4.69 10.99
N PRO A 61 -13.21 -5.75 11.57
CA PRO A 61 -12.67 -5.65 12.91
C PRO A 61 -11.17 -5.95 12.90
N ASP A 62 -10.39 -4.89 13.11
CA ASP A 62 -9.17 -4.81 13.90
C ASP A 62 -8.59 -6.18 14.32
N TYR A 63 -7.63 -6.68 13.54
CA TYR A 63 -6.76 -7.80 13.93
C TYR A 63 -5.30 -7.37 13.93
N ASP A 64 -4.90 -6.74 15.04
CA ASP A 64 -3.50 -6.67 15.46
C ASP A 64 -3.10 -8.06 16.00
N PHE A 65 -2.32 -8.82 15.24
CA PHE A 65 -1.60 -9.99 15.76
C PHE A 65 -0.14 -9.95 15.32
N TYR A 66 0.69 -9.67 16.33
CA TYR A 66 2.15 -9.68 16.41
C TYR A 66 2.93 -10.52 15.39
N ASN A 67 3.94 -9.86 14.81
CA ASN A 67 5.23 -10.42 14.42
C ASN A 67 5.71 -11.49 15.42
N PHE A 68 5.92 -12.71 14.94
CA PHE A 68 6.90 -13.63 15.50
C PHE A 68 7.98 -13.84 14.45
N ASP A 69 9.06 -13.10 14.63
CA ASP A 69 10.28 -13.14 13.84
C ASP A 69 11.23 -14.18 14.45
N SER A 70 11.97 -14.90 13.59
CA SER A 70 13.21 -15.65 13.90
C SER A 70 13.08 -16.95 14.72
N LEU A 71 13.88 -18.01 14.56
CA LEU A 71 14.84 -18.54 13.59
C LEU A 71 15.21 -19.96 14.12
N ASP A 72 15.68 -20.83 13.24
CA ASP A 72 16.54 -22.00 13.50
C ASP A 72 15.99 -23.19 14.31
N ASP A 73 15.66 -24.28 13.60
CA ASP A 73 16.21 -25.59 13.98
C ASP A 73 16.49 -26.45 12.74
N VAL A 74 17.77 -26.81 12.59
CA VAL A 74 18.35 -27.59 11.52
C VAL A 74 18.37 -29.04 11.98
N SER A 75 17.68 -29.92 11.24
CA SER A 75 17.90 -31.36 11.34
C SER A 75 18.18 -31.96 9.96
N PRO A 76 19.03 -32.99 9.89
CA PRO A 76 19.81 -33.32 8.71
C PRO A 76 18.95 -33.95 7.61
N PRO A 77 19.30 -33.76 6.32
CA PRO A 77 18.60 -34.44 5.24
C PRO A 77 18.75 -35.95 5.41
N GLN A 78 17.61 -36.62 5.58
CA GLN A 78 17.53 -38.08 5.51
C GLN A 78 18.04 -38.53 4.14
N ALA A 79 18.93 -39.53 4.15
CA ALA A 79 19.44 -40.17 2.96
C ALA A 79 18.27 -40.72 2.12
N HIS A 80 17.95 -40.02 1.03
CA HIS A 80 17.09 -40.56 0.00
C HIS A 80 17.76 -41.80 -0.59
N PRO A 81 16.98 -42.84 -0.96
CA PRO A 81 17.52 -44.00 -1.65
C PRO A 81 18.29 -43.54 -2.88
N VAL A 82 19.51 -44.04 -3.02
CA VAL A 82 20.36 -43.85 -4.20
C VAL A 82 19.60 -44.42 -5.39
N TYR A 83 18.85 -43.56 -6.07
CA TYR A 83 18.42 -43.81 -7.44
C TYR A 83 19.68 -43.69 -8.29
N GLU A 84 20.26 -44.83 -8.64
CA GLU A 84 21.13 -44.90 -9.82
C GLU A 84 20.31 -44.37 -11.00
N PRO A 85 20.65 -43.21 -11.57
CA PRO A 85 19.95 -42.70 -12.73
C PRO A 85 20.28 -43.63 -13.88
N GLN A 86 19.38 -44.57 -14.15
CA GLN A 86 19.43 -45.40 -15.33
C GLN A 86 19.37 -44.48 -16.55
N GLY A 87 20.52 -44.28 -17.19
CA GLY A 87 20.63 -43.84 -18.57
C GLY A 87 19.70 -42.70 -18.96
N LEU A 88 19.79 -41.56 -18.27
CA LEU A 88 19.56 -40.31 -18.97
C LEU A 88 20.67 -40.25 -20.02
N SER A 89 20.35 -40.70 -21.24
CA SER A 89 21.03 -40.23 -22.43
C SER A 89 21.25 -38.75 -22.22
N GLU A 90 22.51 -38.31 -22.26
CA GLU A 90 22.88 -36.91 -22.46
C GLU A 90 22.15 -36.46 -23.73
N GLN A 91 20.89 -36.07 -23.59
CA GLN A 91 20.29 -35.20 -24.56
C GLN A 91 21.21 -33.98 -24.51
N PRO A 92 21.90 -33.65 -25.62
CA PRO A 92 22.80 -32.53 -25.64
C PRO A 92 22.01 -31.38 -25.04
N TYR A 93 22.55 -30.80 -23.95
CA TYR A 93 21.94 -29.67 -23.27
C TYR A 93 21.66 -28.64 -24.34
N ASN A 94 20.43 -28.64 -24.86
CA ASN A 94 20.11 -27.96 -26.10
C ASN A 94 20.42 -26.51 -25.78
N ASP A 95 21.42 -25.98 -26.48
CA ASP A 95 21.91 -24.61 -26.42
C ASP A 95 20.81 -23.68 -26.95
N ARG A 96 19.64 -23.73 -26.30
CA ARG A 96 18.61 -22.72 -26.41
C ARG A 96 19.25 -21.49 -25.84
N THR A 97 19.75 -20.69 -26.77
CA THR A 97 20.48 -19.48 -26.49
C THR A 97 19.67 -18.60 -25.52
N SER A 98 20.37 -17.83 -24.69
CA SER A 98 19.75 -16.82 -23.81
C SER A 98 18.68 -15.98 -24.54
N GLY A 99 18.89 -15.70 -25.82
CA GLY A 99 17.95 -15.01 -26.71
C GLY A 99 16.57 -15.68 -26.82
N ASP A 100 16.51 -17.01 -26.96
CA ASP A 100 15.23 -17.74 -27.06
C ASP A 100 14.41 -17.62 -25.79
N ARG A 101 15.07 -17.66 -24.63
CA ARG A 101 14.42 -17.52 -23.32
C ARG A 101 13.93 -16.09 -23.09
N ALA A 102 14.71 -15.07 -23.49
CA ALA A 102 14.31 -13.67 -23.38
C ALA A 102 13.13 -13.35 -24.32
N ASN A 103 13.12 -13.94 -25.52
CA ASN A 103 12.01 -13.87 -26.46
C ASN A 103 10.75 -14.54 -25.87
N ALA A 104 10.90 -15.73 -25.27
CA ALA A 104 9.79 -16.43 -24.61
C ALA A 104 9.21 -15.61 -23.44
N LEU A 105 10.06 -15.03 -22.58
CA LEU A 105 9.62 -14.15 -21.51
C LEU A 105 8.86 -12.94 -22.07
N SER A 106 9.39 -12.29 -23.11
CA SER A 106 8.73 -11.15 -23.76
C SER A 106 7.36 -11.52 -24.32
N GLN A 107 7.23 -12.69 -24.94
CA GLN A 107 5.95 -13.21 -25.44
C GLN A 107 4.97 -13.48 -24.29
N ILE A 108 5.43 -14.06 -23.17
CA ILE A 108 4.59 -14.30 -21.98
C ILE A 108 4.12 -12.97 -21.37
N LEU A 109 5.01 -11.99 -21.23
CA LEU A 109 4.68 -10.65 -20.73
C LEU A 109 3.60 -9.99 -21.59
N ALA A 110 3.69 -10.12 -22.92
CA ALA A 110 2.71 -9.58 -23.85
C ALA A 110 1.36 -10.33 -23.82
N ALA A 111 1.38 -11.66 -23.73
CA ALA A 111 0.18 -12.49 -23.85
C ALA A 111 -0.58 -12.69 -22.54
N ARG A 112 0.13 -12.76 -21.41
CA ARG A 112 -0.42 -13.15 -20.10
C ARG A 112 -0.18 -12.11 -19.00
N GLY A 113 0.47 -11.01 -19.32
CA GLY A 113 0.74 -9.91 -18.40
C GLY A 113 1.97 -10.11 -17.52
N VAL A 114 2.22 -9.12 -16.68
CA VAL A 114 3.47 -8.98 -15.92
C VAL A 114 3.63 -10.07 -14.88
N LYS A 115 2.56 -10.44 -14.16
CA LYS A 115 2.60 -11.48 -13.13
C LYS A 115 3.03 -12.84 -13.69
N ALA A 116 2.44 -13.26 -14.80
CA ALA A 116 2.82 -14.52 -15.46
C ALA A 116 4.27 -14.49 -15.96
N GLY A 117 4.75 -13.35 -16.46
CA GLY A 117 6.16 -13.19 -16.83
C GLY A 117 7.10 -13.28 -15.63
N TRP A 118 6.71 -12.70 -14.49
CA TRP A 118 7.46 -12.83 -13.23
C TRP A 118 7.50 -14.28 -12.73
N ASP A 119 6.38 -14.98 -12.76
CA ASP A 119 6.31 -16.40 -12.35
C ASP A 119 7.19 -17.28 -13.27
N TYR A 120 7.20 -16.99 -14.57
CA TYR A 120 8.10 -17.66 -15.52
C TYR A 120 9.58 -17.35 -15.23
N TYR A 121 9.93 -16.09 -14.98
CA TYR A 121 11.29 -15.69 -14.62
C TYR A 121 11.77 -16.37 -13.32
N THR A 122 10.95 -16.36 -12.27
CA THR A 122 11.29 -17.01 -11.00
C THR A 122 11.41 -18.53 -11.13
N MET A 123 10.57 -19.16 -11.96
CA MET A 123 10.72 -20.58 -12.31
C MET A 123 12.06 -20.86 -12.99
N LEU A 124 12.44 -20.06 -13.98
CA LEU A 124 13.73 -20.22 -14.67
C LEU A 124 14.92 -20.02 -13.72
N MET A 125 14.87 -19.04 -12.82
CA MET A 125 15.90 -18.86 -11.80
C MET A 125 15.99 -20.05 -10.86
N ALA A 126 14.86 -20.57 -10.38
CA ALA A 126 14.81 -21.72 -9.47
C ALA A 126 15.39 -22.99 -10.11
N ARG A 127 15.29 -23.13 -11.44
CA ARG A 127 15.88 -24.25 -12.19
C ARG A 127 17.36 -24.06 -12.51
N GLY A 128 17.91 -22.86 -12.32
CA GLY A 128 19.25 -22.52 -12.82
C GLY A 128 19.30 -22.39 -14.35
N ASP A 129 18.16 -22.19 -15.01
CA ASP A 129 18.05 -22.07 -16.47
C ASP A 129 18.45 -20.67 -16.97
N ILE A 130 18.78 -19.72 -16.08
CA ILE A 130 19.27 -18.38 -16.42
C ILE A 130 20.68 -18.22 -15.87
N ALA A 131 21.62 -17.90 -16.77
CA ALA A 131 22.98 -17.59 -16.38
C ALA A 131 23.01 -16.29 -15.54
N LEU A 132 24.00 -16.18 -14.65
CA LEU A 132 24.04 -15.10 -13.65
C LEU A 132 24.09 -13.69 -14.30
N ASP A 133 24.75 -13.59 -15.45
CA ASP A 133 24.84 -12.41 -16.30
C ASP A 133 23.51 -12.03 -16.97
N ASP A 134 22.70 -13.03 -17.33
CA ASP A 134 21.39 -12.83 -17.95
C ASP A 134 20.29 -12.43 -16.96
N GLN A 135 20.43 -12.75 -15.67
CA GLN A 135 19.39 -12.47 -14.66
C GLN A 135 18.97 -11.00 -14.64
N THR A 136 19.93 -10.11 -14.88
CA THR A 136 19.67 -8.67 -14.94
C THR A 136 18.78 -8.32 -16.13
N SER A 137 19.12 -8.78 -17.32
CA SER A 137 18.37 -8.48 -18.55
C SER A 137 16.92 -8.96 -18.45
N PHE A 138 16.70 -10.13 -17.88
CA PHE A 138 15.35 -10.69 -17.69
C PHE A 138 14.53 -9.88 -16.69
N ALA A 139 15.11 -9.53 -15.54
CA ALA A 139 14.42 -8.70 -14.56
C ALA A 139 14.12 -7.30 -15.08
N MET A 140 15.00 -6.73 -15.92
CA MET A 140 14.73 -5.46 -16.60
C MET A 140 13.50 -5.53 -17.50
N LEU A 141 13.34 -6.60 -18.30
CA LEU A 141 12.14 -6.81 -19.13
C LEU A 141 10.86 -6.88 -18.28
N VAL A 142 10.93 -7.55 -17.12
CA VAL A 142 9.79 -7.59 -16.20
C VAL A 142 9.51 -6.21 -15.63
N LEU A 143 10.53 -5.49 -15.15
CA LEU A 143 10.38 -4.16 -14.53
C LEU A 143 9.87 -3.10 -15.49
N GLU A 144 10.34 -3.11 -16.73
CA GLU A 144 9.91 -2.17 -17.77
C GLU A 144 8.38 -2.23 -17.97
N ARG A 145 7.81 -3.43 -17.94
CA ARG A 145 6.35 -3.62 -17.99
C ARG A 145 5.69 -3.42 -16.63
N ALA A 146 6.34 -3.83 -15.55
CA ALA A 146 5.81 -3.74 -14.20
C ALA A 146 5.63 -2.30 -13.73
N VAL A 147 6.39 -1.33 -14.27
CA VAL A 147 6.29 0.09 -13.91
C VAL A 147 4.95 0.70 -14.29
N ASP A 148 4.22 0.18 -15.28
CA ASP A 148 2.87 0.67 -15.60
C ASP A 148 1.87 0.24 -14.50
N PRO A 149 1.23 1.18 -13.78
CA PRO A 149 0.29 0.87 -12.71
C PRO A 149 -0.96 0.12 -13.20
N LYS A 150 -1.28 0.15 -14.50
CA LYS A 150 -2.42 -0.58 -15.07
C LYS A 150 -2.12 -2.06 -15.30
N LEU A 151 -0.85 -2.41 -15.49
CA LEU A 151 -0.44 -3.77 -15.86
C LEU A 151 -0.14 -4.64 -14.63
N LEU A 152 0.23 -4.02 -13.51
CA LEU A 152 0.56 -4.74 -12.28
C LEU A 152 0.01 -3.98 -11.06
N PRO A 153 -0.84 -4.61 -10.22
CA PRO A 153 -1.31 -4.03 -8.98
C PRO A 153 -0.17 -3.66 -8.02
N ALA A 154 -0.40 -2.65 -7.18
CA ALA A 154 0.56 -2.20 -6.16
C ALA A 154 1.19 -3.31 -5.30
N PRO A 155 0.42 -4.26 -4.70
CA PRO A 155 1.01 -5.29 -3.83
C PRO A 155 1.95 -6.23 -4.60
N ASP A 156 1.58 -6.61 -5.82
CA ASP A 156 2.44 -7.45 -6.66
C ASP A 156 3.70 -6.71 -7.09
N PHE A 157 3.60 -5.41 -7.41
CA PHE A 157 4.75 -4.58 -7.77
C PHE A 157 5.76 -4.49 -6.64
N LEU A 158 5.31 -4.22 -5.40
CA LEU A 158 6.20 -4.16 -4.23
C LEU A 158 6.84 -5.53 -3.95
N MET A 159 6.08 -6.61 -4.03
CA MET A 159 6.63 -7.96 -3.89
C MET A 159 7.75 -8.26 -4.90
N ILE A 160 7.58 -7.87 -6.18
CA ILE A 160 8.61 -8.02 -7.20
C ILE A 160 9.82 -7.13 -6.89
N TYR A 161 9.59 -5.88 -6.51
CA TYR A 161 10.63 -4.92 -6.15
C TYR A 161 11.52 -5.44 -5.02
N ASP A 162 10.91 -5.94 -3.94
CA ASP A 162 11.60 -6.48 -2.77
C ASP A 162 12.40 -7.73 -3.11
N ARG A 163 11.79 -8.67 -3.86
CA ARG A 163 12.46 -9.92 -4.25
C ARG A 163 13.66 -9.70 -5.16
N LEU A 164 13.64 -8.66 -5.99
CA LEU A 164 14.77 -8.29 -6.84
C LEU A 164 15.91 -7.59 -6.08
N GLY A 165 15.68 -7.19 -4.81
CA GLY A 165 16.72 -6.56 -3.99
C GLY A 165 17.24 -5.25 -4.59
N LEU A 166 16.37 -4.49 -5.28
CA LEU A 166 16.77 -3.31 -6.07
C LEU A 166 17.32 -2.17 -5.21
N GLU A 167 17.05 -2.18 -3.91
CA GLU A 167 17.59 -1.20 -2.95
C GLU A 167 19.11 -1.31 -2.77
N HIS A 168 19.67 -2.52 -2.85
CA HIS A 168 21.05 -2.78 -2.51
C HIS A 168 21.91 -3.20 -3.71
N SER A 169 21.29 -3.47 -4.85
CA SER A 169 21.98 -4.12 -5.95
C SER A 169 22.55 -3.13 -6.98
N PRO A 170 23.86 -3.17 -7.26
CA PRO A 170 24.54 -2.28 -8.20
C PRO A 170 24.45 -2.81 -9.65
N TRP A 171 23.28 -2.75 -10.28
CA TRP A 171 23.11 -3.19 -11.69
C TRP A 171 23.77 -2.15 -12.62
N ARG A 172 24.64 -2.53 -13.54
CA ARG A 172 25.36 -1.57 -14.39
C ARG A 172 24.99 -1.76 -15.86
N PHE A 173 23.99 -1.03 -16.36
CA PHE A 173 23.57 -1.08 -17.77
C PHE A 173 23.07 0.28 -18.27
N GLU A 174 23.17 0.50 -19.58
CA GLU A 174 22.73 1.71 -20.28
C GLU A 174 21.20 1.86 -20.23
N GLY A 175 20.67 3.07 -20.03
CA GLY A 175 19.22 3.30 -19.87
C GLY A 175 18.64 3.01 -18.48
N ARG A 176 19.42 2.40 -17.55
CA ARG A 176 18.98 2.08 -16.18
C ARG A 176 18.50 3.30 -15.39
N ALA A 177 19.17 4.44 -15.52
CA ALA A 177 18.89 5.59 -14.67
C ALA A 177 17.44 6.08 -14.80
N ALA A 178 16.89 6.05 -16.03
CA ALA A 178 15.51 6.45 -16.28
C ALA A 178 14.51 5.43 -15.70
N LEU A 179 14.68 4.14 -16.00
CA LEU A 179 13.80 3.10 -15.47
C LEU A 179 13.88 3.02 -13.94
N GLN A 180 15.09 3.09 -13.37
CA GLN A 180 15.31 3.12 -11.93
C GLN A 180 14.64 4.32 -11.27
N ALA A 181 14.73 5.51 -11.87
CA ALA A 181 14.02 6.69 -11.36
C ALA A 181 12.50 6.50 -11.41
N GLN A 182 11.96 5.87 -12.47
CA GLN A 182 10.53 5.55 -12.56
C GLN A 182 10.10 4.53 -11.50
N VAL A 183 10.85 3.42 -11.35
CA VAL A 183 10.62 2.41 -10.31
C VAL A 183 10.65 3.05 -8.92
N GLN A 184 11.68 3.84 -8.60
CA GLN A 184 11.81 4.53 -7.32
C GLN A 184 10.68 5.55 -7.09
N SER A 185 10.28 6.29 -8.13
CA SER A 185 9.17 7.24 -8.05
C SER A 185 7.85 6.52 -7.74
N ARG A 186 7.62 5.36 -8.37
CA ARG A 186 6.44 4.52 -8.09
C ARG A 186 6.48 3.91 -6.69
N VAL A 187 7.61 3.35 -6.25
CA VAL A 187 7.78 2.83 -4.88
C VAL A 187 7.53 3.93 -3.85
N ALA A 188 8.11 5.12 -4.05
CA ALA A 188 7.89 6.27 -3.17
C ALA A 188 6.42 6.68 -3.09
N ALA A 189 5.69 6.66 -4.22
CA ALA A 189 4.26 6.93 -4.26
C ALA A 189 3.45 5.90 -3.45
N LEU A 190 3.77 4.61 -3.60
CA LEU A 190 3.10 3.53 -2.88
C LEU A 190 3.37 3.59 -1.37
N HIS A 191 4.63 3.80 -0.95
CA HIS A 191 4.99 4.00 0.46
C HIS A 191 4.33 5.25 1.05
N TRP A 192 4.21 6.34 0.27
CA TRP A 192 3.46 7.52 0.72
C TRP A 192 1.99 7.21 0.95
N LEU A 193 1.35 6.45 0.05
CA LEU A 193 -0.05 6.04 0.20
C LEU A 193 -0.24 5.13 1.43
N GLU A 194 0.67 4.19 1.67
CA GLU A 194 0.64 3.32 2.84
C GLU A 194 0.77 4.14 4.14
N LYS A 195 1.73 5.07 4.20
CA LYS A 195 1.86 6.02 5.32
C LYS A 195 0.57 6.82 5.53
N LEU A 196 -0.10 7.23 4.46
CA LEU A 196 -1.36 7.96 4.52
C LEU A 196 -2.49 7.09 5.10
N ARG A 197 -2.58 5.82 4.68
CA ARG A 197 -3.54 4.84 5.22
C ARG A 197 -3.29 4.59 6.70
N ALA A 198 -2.03 4.35 7.08
CA ALA A 198 -1.64 4.20 8.49
C ALA A 198 -1.98 5.45 9.32
N LEU A 199 -1.73 6.65 8.79
CA LEU A 199 -2.08 7.91 9.43
C LEU A 199 -3.60 8.06 9.62
N ALA A 200 -4.41 7.64 8.63
CA ALA A 200 -5.87 7.67 8.72
C ALA A 200 -6.44 6.68 9.77
N ALA A 201 -5.78 5.53 9.94
CA ALA A 201 -6.14 4.53 10.95
C ALA A 201 -5.86 5.00 12.39
N LYS A 202 -4.83 5.83 12.61
CA LYS A 202 -4.47 6.33 13.95
C LYS A 202 -5.61 7.06 14.66
N ARG A 203 -5.67 6.92 15.99
CA ARG A 203 -6.54 7.76 16.85
C ARG A 203 -6.05 9.21 16.85
N ALA A 204 -6.95 10.16 16.59
CA ALA A 204 -6.60 11.57 16.49
C ALA A 204 -6.21 12.16 17.88
N ARG A 205 -4.91 12.33 18.12
CA ARG A 205 -4.35 13.03 19.30
C ARG A 205 -4.33 14.55 19.09
N LYS A 206 -4.21 15.35 20.17
CA LYS A 206 -4.34 16.83 20.11
C LYS A 206 -3.41 17.48 19.07
N ASN A 207 -2.16 17.02 18.95
CA ASN A 207 -1.16 17.63 18.08
C ASN A 207 -1.27 17.19 16.61
N GLU A 208 -1.65 15.93 16.36
CA GLU A 208 -1.75 15.35 14.99
C GLU A 208 -3.19 15.31 14.45
N LYS A 209 -4.15 15.86 15.22
CA LYS A 209 -5.59 15.78 14.92
C LYS A 209 -5.91 16.18 13.48
N TYR A 210 -5.28 17.24 12.99
CA TYR A 210 -5.57 17.78 11.66
C TYR A 210 -4.94 16.95 10.54
N GLU A 211 -3.80 16.32 10.76
CA GLU A 211 -3.15 15.45 9.78
C GLU A 211 -3.91 14.13 9.64
N VAL A 212 -4.31 13.52 10.76
CA VAL A 212 -5.19 12.33 10.77
C VAL A 212 -6.52 12.62 10.07
N LEU A 213 -7.16 13.77 10.36
CA LEU A 213 -8.40 14.16 9.70
C LEU A 213 -8.22 14.46 8.21
N ALA A 214 -7.10 15.08 7.82
CA ALA A 214 -6.76 15.33 6.42
C ALA A 214 -6.59 14.01 5.67
N ALA A 215 -5.85 13.04 6.23
CA ALA A 215 -5.67 11.72 5.63
C ALA A 215 -7.00 10.98 5.42
N ARG A 216 -7.89 11.00 6.41
CA ARG A 216 -9.23 10.42 6.31
C ARG A 216 -10.09 11.07 5.21
N LEU A 217 -10.04 12.39 5.09
CA LEU A 217 -10.74 13.11 4.04
C LEU A 217 -10.15 12.79 2.66
N PHE A 218 -8.82 12.68 2.58
CA PHE A 218 -8.10 12.34 1.37
C PHE A 218 -8.51 10.95 0.86
N LEU A 219 -8.60 9.97 1.74
CA LEU A 219 -8.99 8.57 1.45
C LEU A 219 -10.52 8.33 1.44
N HIS A 220 -11.34 9.38 1.30
CA HIS A 220 -12.82 9.31 1.26
C HIS A 220 -13.51 8.69 2.51
N GLN A 221 -12.82 8.54 3.64
CA GLN A 221 -13.42 7.97 4.87
C GLN A 221 -14.37 8.95 5.59
N ARG A 222 -14.45 10.22 5.17
CA ARG A 222 -15.39 11.22 5.71
C ARG A 222 -15.87 12.19 4.65
N ARG A 223 -17.14 12.58 4.71
CA ARG A 223 -17.75 13.50 3.74
C ARG A 223 -17.72 14.98 4.12
N TRP A 224 -17.45 15.31 5.38
CA TRP A 224 -17.66 16.69 5.87
C TRP A 224 -16.36 17.45 6.18
N LEU A 225 -16.17 18.55 5.47
CA LEU A 225 -15.06 19.48 5.63
C LEU A 225 -15.50 20.66 6.54
N ARG A 226 -15.12 20.64 7.82
CA ARG A 226 -15.19 21.87 8.65
C ARG A 226 -14.01 22.77 8.30
N SER A 227 -14.26 24.04 8.01
CA SER A 227 -13.26 25.02 7.57
C SER A 227 -12.31 25.49 8.69
N LYS A 228 -11.58 24.57 9.32
CA LYS A 228 -10.53 24.90 10.28
C LYS A 228 -9.23 25.19 9.53
N GLY A 229 -8.56 26.29 9.86
CA GLY A 229 -7.32 26.72 9.19
C GLY A 229 -6.25 25.63 9.13
N ALA A 230 -5.97 24.98 10.25
CA ALA A 230 -4.97 23.90 10.32
C ALA A 230 -5.32 22.66 9.49
N LEU A 231 -6.62 22.35 9.31
CA LEU A 231 -7.05 21.26 8.43
C LEU A 231 -6.80 21.59 6.96
N LEU A 232 -7.12 22.83 6.54
CA LEU A 232 -6.87 23.29 5.18
C LEU A 232 -5.39 23.31 4.86
N GLU A 233 -4.55 23.72 5.81
CA GLU A 233 -3.09 23.69 5.67
C GLU A 233 -2.55 22.26 5.55
N ALA A 234 -3.01 21.33 6.40
CA ALA A 234 -2.65 19.91 6.28
C ALA A 234 -3.07 19.32 4.93
N LEU A 235 -4.30 19.58 4.46
CA LEU A 235 -4.75 19.15 3.14
C LEU A 235 -3.93 19.76 1.99
N THR A 236 -3.57 21.04 2.09
CA THR A 236 -2.74 21.70 1.07
C THR A 236 -1.36 21.05 0.97
N ARG A 237 -0.73 20.73 2.11
CA ARG A 237 0.53 19.98 2.15
C ARG A 237 0.38 18.59 1.53
N MET A 238 -0.70 17.87 1.82
CA MET A 238 -0.97 16.54 1.23
C MET A 238 -1.18 16.60 -0.29
N PHE A 239 -1.92 17.59 -0.81
CA PHE A 239 -2.09 17.78 -2.25
C PHE A 239 -0.77 18.09 -2.96
N ALA A 240 0.11 18.87 -2.34
CA ALA A 240 1.43 19.16 -2.92
C ALA A 240 2.26 17.87 -3.13
N VAL A 241 2.25 16.94 -2.17
CA VAL A 241 2.94 15.64 -2.28
C VAL A 241 2.20 14.69 -3.23
N TYR A 242 0.86 14.71 -3.22
CA TYR A 242 0.06 13.90 -4.14
C TYR A 242 0.36 14.22 -5.60
N HIS A 243 0.51 15.50 -5.97
CA HIS A 243 0.75 15.89 -7.37
C HIS A 243 2.05 15.30 -7.93
N SER A 244 3.08 15.08 -7.11
CA SER A 244 4.29 14.36 -7.54
C SER A 244 4.10 12.84 -7.68
N HIS A 245 3.02 12.28 -7.13
CA HIS A 245 2.71 10.85 -7.13
C HIS A 245 1.50 10.46 -7.97
N ALA A 246 0.73 11.44 -8.48
CA ALA A 246 -0.58 11.23 -9.08
C ALA A 246 -0.58 10.25 -10.27
N VAL A 247 0.49 10.24 -11.08
CA VAL A 247 0.64 9.31 -12.21
C VAL A 247 0.60 7.85 -11.75
N TRP A 248 1.22 7.55 -10.60
CA TRP A 248 1.37 6.19 -10.09
C TRP A 248 0.15 5.69 -9.30
N LEU A 249 -0.63 6.60 -8.74
CA LEU A 249 -1.71 6.30 -7.80
C LEU A 249 -3.11 6.31 -8.42
N SER A 250 -3.20 6.44 -9.75
CA SER A 250 -4.47 6.61 -10.47
C SER A 250 -5.44 5.43 -10.31
N GLY A 251 -4.95 4.22 -10.05
CA GLY A 251 -5.76 3.03 -9.77
C GLY A 251 -6.12 2.83 -8.30
N ASP A 252 -5.34 3.40 -7.37
CA ASP A 252 -5.47 3.16 -5.93
C ASP A 252 -6.24 4.26 -5.19
N VAL A 253 -6.47 5.40 -5.85
CA VAL A 253 -7.13 6.56 -5.25
C VAL A 253 -8.17 7.13 -6.22
N ASP A 254 -9.33 7.51 -5.68
CA ASP A 254 -10.40 8.16 -6.45
C ASP A 254 -9.97 9.58 -6.88
N THR A 255 -9.44 9.68 -8.10
CA THR A 255 -8.97 10.93 -8.70
C THR A 255 -10.07 11.97 -8.88
N ALA A 256 -11.31 11.54 -9.13
CA ALA A 256 -12.46 12.43 -9.27
C ALA A 256 -12.85 13.06 -7.93
N TRP A 257 -12.84 12.26 -6.86
CA TRP A 257 -13.00 12.75 -5.49
C TRP A 257 -11.90 13.74 -5.13
N LEU A 258 -10.62 13.41 -5.37
CA LEU A 258 -9.51 14.28 -5.03
C LEU A 258 -9.56 15.62 -5.76
N SER A 259 -9.92 15.63 -7.04
CA SER A 259 -10.13 16.87 -7.81
C SER A 259 -11.24 17.73 -7.20
N SER A 260 -12.37 17.10 -6.83
CA SER A 260 -13.48 17.79 -6.15
C SER A 260 -13.06 18.36 -4.80
N LEU A 261 -12.31 17.58 -4.01
CA LEU A 261 -11.80 17.98 -2.70
C LEU A 261 -10.81 19.14 -2.81
N GLU A 262 -9.88 19.10 -3.76
CA GLU A 262 -8.93 20.18 -4.03
C GLU A 262 -9.66 21.48 -4.39
N GLY A 263 -10.66 21.40 -5.27
CA GLY A 263 -11.50 22.54 -5.64
C GLY A 263 -12.28 23.12 -4.45
N ARG A 264 -12.69 22.28 -3.48
CA ARG A 264 -13.31 22.76 -2.21
C ARG A 264 -12.28 23.41 -1.30
N VAL A 265 -11.10 22.84 -1.14
CA VAL A 265 -9.99 23.39 -0.33
C VAL A 265 -9.57 24.75 -0.87
N GLN A 266 -9.34 24.88 -2.18
CA GLN A 266 -8.98 26.15 -2.81
C GLN A 266 -10.07 27.21 -2.68
N ARG A 267 -11.36 26.84 -2.76
CA ARG A 267 -12.48 27.76 -2.50
C ARG A 267 -12.49 28.23 -1.05
N ALA A 268 -12.32 27.33 -0.09
CA ALA A 268 -12.26 27.67 1.33
C ALA A 268 -11.09 28.61 1.66
N ILE A 269 -9.91 28.37 1.08
CA ILE A 269 -8.73 29.23 1.22
C ILE A 269 -9.01 30.63 0.64
N ARG A 270 -9.62 30.72 -0.55
CA ARG A 270 -9.99 31.99 -1.18
C ARG A 270 -10.99 32.79 -0.33
N LEU A 271 -12.02 32.13 0.21
CA LEU A 271 -13.01 32.76 1.09
C LEU A 271 -12.35 33.28 2.38
N LYS A 272 -11.45 32.51 3.00
CA LYS A 272 -10.70 32.96 4.18
C LYS A 272 -9.85 34.20 3.88
N LYS A 273 -9.14 34.21 2.74
CA LYS A 273 -8.37 35.38 2.30
C LYS A 273 -9.26 36.61 2.04
N ARG A 274 -10.44 36.42 1.43
CA ARG A 274 -11.42 37.50 1.23
C ARG A 274 -11.96 38.05 2.56
N ASN A 275 -12.36 37.19 3.49
CA ASN A 275 -12.88 37.62 4.78
C ASN A 275 -11.82 38.34 5.61
N ALA A 276 -10.56 37.87 5.59
CA ALA A 276 -9.45 38.55 6.24
C ALA A 276 -9.22 39.96 5.68
N LYS A 277 -9.33 40.13 4.35
CA LYS A 277 -9.29 41.46 3.71
C LYS A 277 -10.44 42.34 4.17
N ILE A 278 -11.68 41.83 4.17
CA ILE A 278 -12.86 42.60 4.61
C ILE A 278 -12.70 43.07 6.06
N VAL A 279 -12.26 42.18 6.96
CA VAL A 279 -12.02 42.53 8.38
C VAL A 279 -10.93 43.58 8.51
N LEU A 280 -9.81 43.45 7.77
CA LEU A 280 -8.74 44.45 7.76
C LEU A 280 -9.24 45.81 7.25
N THR A 281 -10.06 45.82 6.19
CA THR A 281 -10.66 47.03 5.65
C THR A 281 -11.59 47.70 6.66
N ILE A 282 -12.40 46.94 7.39
CA ILE A 282 -13.27 47.48 8.45
C ILE A 282 -12.44 48.10 9.58
N ILE A 283 -11.37 47.43 10.02
CA ILE A 283 -10.45 47.98 11.04
C ILE A 283 -9.81 49.28 10.54
N PHE A 284 -9.37 49.32 9.27
CA PHE A 284 -8.78 50.53 8.69
C PHE A 284 -9.79 51.69 8.61
N ILE A 285 -11.04 51.42 8.23
CA ILE A 285 -12.11 52.42 8.22
C ILE A 285 -12.39 52.93 9.64
N ALA A 286 -12.44 52.05 10.64
CA ALA A 286 -12.65 52.43 12.04
C ALA A 286 -11.52 53.33 12.56
N LEU A 287 -10.25 52.95 12.33
CA LEU A 287 -9.09 53.76 12.70
C LEU A 287 -9.09 55.12 11.99
N PHE A 288 -9.46 55.16 10.71
CA PHE A 288 -9.53 56.41 9.95
C PHE A 288 -10.64 57.33 10.45
N ALA A 289 -11.80 56.77 10.84
CA ALA A 289 -12.91 57.52 11.43
C ALA A 289 -12.51 58.15 12.78
N ASP A 290 -11.77 57.42 13.64
CA ASP A 290 -11.27 57.95 14.90
C ASP A 290 -10.28 59.12 14.68
N ILE A 291 -9.36 58.98 13.71
CA ILE A 291 -8.42 60.05 13.34
C ILE A 291 -9.17 61.29 12.85
N LEU A 292 -10.18 61.11 11.98
CA LEU A 292 -11.03 62.22 11.51
C LEU A 292 -11.78 62.89 12.68
N GLY A 293 -12.27 62.10 13.64
CA GLY A 293 -12.94 62.62 14.85
C GLY A 293 -12.01 63.50 15.68
N VAL A 294 -10.75 63.08 15.89
CA VAL A 294 -9.74 63.89 16.60
C VAL A 294 -9.43 65.17 15.81
N PHE A 295 -9.26 65.07 14.50
CA PHE A 295 -8.91 66.21 13.65
C PHE A 295 -10.03 67.26 13.60
N THR A 296 -11.27 66.81 13.45
CA THR A 296 -12.45 67.69 13.46
C THR A 296 -12.62 68.38 14.81
N LYS A 297 -12.40 67.68 15.93
CA LYS A 297 -12.40 68.28 17.26
C LYS A 297 -11.32 69.36 17.42
N SER A 298 -10.07 69.09 17.01
CA SER A 298 -9.00 70.09 17.06
C SER A 298 -9.28 71.33 16.19
N ILE A 299 -9.91 71.17 15.04
CA ILE A 299 -10.32 72.31 14.20
C ILE A 299 -11.38 73.16 14.90
N VAL A 300 -12.40 72.52 15.49
CA VAL A 300 -13.45 73.24 16.23
C VAL A 300 -12.86 74.01 17.40
N ASP A 301 -12.04 73.35 18.23
CA ASP A 301 -11.38 73.96 19.39
C ASP A 301 -10.52 75.18 18.98
N PHE A 302 -9.82 75.09 17.83
CA PHE A 302 -9.03 76.19 17.27
C PHE A 302 -9.89 77.41 16.90
N PHE A 303 -11.04 77.20 16.25
CA PHE A 303 -11.95 78.29 15.88
C PHE A 303 -12.67 78.90 17.09
N THR A 304 -12.96 78.11 18.13
CA THR A 304 -13.65 78.62 19.33
C THR A 304 -12.74 79.35 20.32
N SER A 305 -11.41 79.21 20.21
CA SER A 305 -10.46 79.91 21.10
C SER A 305 -10.00 81.29 20.61
N LYS A 306 -10.53 81.75 19.46
CA LYS A 306 -10.34 83.10 18.95
C LYS A 306 -11.57 83.96 19.26
#